data_AF-A0A2E0JL30-F1
#
_entry.id   AF-A0A2E0JL30-F1
#
_cell.length_a   1.000
_cell.length_b   1.000
_cell.length_c   1.000
_cell.angle_alpha   90.00
_cell.angle_beta   90.00
_cell.angle_gamma   90.00
#
_symmetry.space_group_name_H-M   'P 1'
#
loop_
_entity.id
_entity.type
_entity.pdbx_description
1 polymer ?
#
loop_
_entity_poly.entity_id
_entity_poly.type
_entity_poly.pdbx_seq_one_letter_code
_entity_poly.pdbx_strand_id
1 'polypeptide(L)'
;MHGARVVISTSIVALIFTFSCTGETQQNSILEELGDAPSKLWDSNEIGEQWQIISPNNSTTLGSFSSNDSVDVFALEISSTNWTMVGFWVSDNETVRISIQRLNQSTWTIVEFADGEQGELGLDPGVHAIRLERNGDFEGEIA
;
A
#
# COMPACT_ATOMS: atom_id res chain seq x y z
N MET A 1 28.19 -26.78 10.33
CA MET A 1 26.83 -26.91 9.79
C MET A 1 26.39 -25.51 9.42
N HIS A 2 26.30 -25.18 8.12
CA HIS A 2 25.87 -23.86 7.68
C HIS A 2 24.35 -23.79 7.85
N GLY A 3 23.89 -22.97 8.79
CA GLY A 3 22.47 -22.69 9.00
C GLY A 3 21.91 -22.02 7.75
N ALA A 4 21.00 -22.70 7.07
CA ALA A 4 20.24 -22.10 5.98
C ALA A 4 19.37 -20.99 6.59
N ARG A 5 19.69 -19.74 6.29
CA ARG A 5 18.80 -18.60 6.54
C ARG A 5 17.60 -18.76 5.62
N VAL A 6 16.47 -19.20 6.17
CA VAL A 6 15.21 -19.24 5.44
C VAL A 6 14.73 -17.79 5.33
N VAL A 7 14.94 -17.18 4.16
CA VAL A 7 14.35 -15.89 3.82
C VAL A 7 12.93 -16.18 3.35
N ILE A 8 11.95 -15.98 4.22
CA ILE A 8 10.54 -16.06 3.86
C ILE A 8 10.22 -14.77 3.12
N SER A 9 10.33 -14.81 1.79
CA SER A 9 9.90 -13.71 0.92
C SER A 9 8.41 -13.91 0.62
N THR A 10 7.56 -13.18 1.34
CA THR A 10 6.11 -13.12 1.06
C THR A 10 5.87 -12.06 0.00
N SER A 11 5.56 -12.48 -1.22
CA SER A 11 5.19 -11.57 -2.32
C SER A 11 3.74 -11.13 -2.16
N ILE A 12 3.53 -9.89 -1.73
CA ILE A 12 2.19 -9.29 -1.66
C ILE A 12 1.87 -8.71 -3.04
N VAL A 13 0.82 -9.22 -3.68
CA VAL A 13 0.30 -8.67 -4.94
C VAL A 13 -0.97 -7.89 -4.62
N ALA A 14 -0.84 -6.56 -4.52
CA ALA A 14 -1.99 -5.66 -4.44
C ALA A 14 -2.27 -5.11 -5.84
N LEU A 15 -3.46 -5.39 -6.37
CA LEU A 15 -3.93 -4.85 -7.65
C LEU A 15 -5.01 -3.81 -7.35
N ILE A 16 -4.74 -2.58 -7.79
CA ILE A 16 -5.60 -1.43 -7.57
C ILE A 16 -6.28 -1.12 -8.91
N PHE A 17 -7.60 -1.20 -8.95
CA PHE A 17 -8.35 -0.84 -10.15
C PHE A 17 -9.05 0.51 -9.96
N THR A 18 -8.97 1.35 -11.00
CA THR A 18 -9.76 2.58 -11.10
C THR A 18 -10.86 2.39 -12.14
N PHE A 19 -12.11 2.54 -11.71
CA PHE A 19 -13.24 2.62 -12.64
C PHE A 19 -13.37 4.06 -13.13
N SER A 20 -12.63 4.42 -14.19
CA SER A 20 -12.87 5.64 -14.95
C SER A 20 -13.53 5.31 -16.28
N CYS A 21 -14.61 6.03 -16.60
CA CYS A 21 -15.40 5.82 -17.81
C CYS A 21 -14.73 6.44 -19.06
N THR A 22 -13.47 6.08 -19.31
CA THR A 22 -12.75 6.41 -20.55
C THR A 22 -11.77 5.28 -20.80
N GLY A 23 -12.02 4.46 -21.83
CA GLY A 23 -11.13 3.37 -22.17
C GLY A 23 -9.79 3.92 -22.66
N GLU A 24 -8.68 3.43 -22.10
CA GLU A 24 -7.47 3.11 -22.85
C GLU A 24 -6.38 2.41 -22.00
N THR A 25 -5.79 1.40 -22.65
CA THR A 25 -4.43 0.84 -22.54
C THR A 25 -4.00 0.05 -21.29
N GLN A 26 -3.90 -1.28 -21.46
CA GLN A 26 -3.08 -2.17 -20.64
C GLN A 26 -1.63 -1.65 -20.58
N GLN A 27 -1.15 -1.31 -19.39
CA GLN A 27 0.26 -1.06 -19.13
C GLN A 27 0.68 -1.87 -17.91
N ASN A 28 0.97 -3.17 -18.13
CA ASN A 28 1.45 -4.10 -17.10
C ASN A 28 2.91 -3.79 -16.70
N SER A 29 3.16 -2.66 -16.04
CA SER A 29 4.47 -2.40 -15.42
C SER A 29 4.49 -2.99 -14.02
N ILE A 30 5.48 -3.85 -13.76
CA ILE A 30 5.84 -4.28 -12.41
C ILE A 30 6.85 -3.27 -11.88
N LEU A 31 6.56 -2.67 -10.73
CA LEU A 31 7.42 -1.75 -10.00
C LEU A 31 7.90 -2.44 -8.72
N GLU A 32 9.19 -2.40 -8.45
CA GLU A 32 9.73 -2.84 -7.16
C GLU A 32 9.80 -1.65 -6.20
N GLU A 33 9.69 -1.93 -4.91
CA GLU A 33 9.86 -0.92 -3.86
C GLU A 33 11.22 -0.22 -3.97
N LEU A 34 11.22 1.10 -3.91
CA LEU A 34 12.43 1.93 -3.86
C LEU A 34 12.90 2.06 -2.41
N GLY A 35 13.38 0.95 -1.86
CA GLY A 35 13.74 0.83 -0.44
C GLY A 35 12.55 0.49 0.45
N ASP A 36 12.80 0.37 1.75
CA ASP A 36 11.80 0.04 2.77
C ASP A 36 10.77 1.16 2.88
N ALA A 37 9.47 0.83 2.87
CA ALA A 37 8.44 1.85 2.99
C ALA A 37 8.35 2.34 4.46
N PRO A 38 7.91 3.58 4.71
CA PRO A 38 7.77 4.06 6.06
C PRO A 38 6.69 3.31 6.84
N SER A 39 6.95 3.02 8.12
CA SER A 39 5.98 2.35 9.01
C SER A 39 4.90 3.28 9.59
N LYS A 40 4.90 4.56 9.21
CA LYS A 40 3.97 5.58 9.69
C LYS A 40 3.56 6.54 8.57
N LEU A 41 2.36 7.10 8.74
CA LEU A 41 1.89 8.24 7.95
C LEU A 41 2.82 9.44 8.13
N TRP A 42 2.82 10.32 7.15
CA TRP A 42 3.54 11.58 7.24
C TRP A 42 2.85 12.54 8.22
N ASP A 43 3.65 13.17 9.09
CA ASP A 43 3.19 14.12 10.10
C ASP A 43 3.30 15.59 9.65
N SER A 44 3.97 15.87 8.52
CA SER A 44 4.25 17.21 8.00
C SER A 44 3.30 17.65 6.89
N ASN A 45 3.25 18.97 6.64
CA ASN A 45 2.50 19.59 5.54
C ASN A 45 2.91 19.08 4.13
N GLU A 46 3.94 18.26 4.03
CA GLU A 46 4.48 17.71 2.78
C GLU A 46 4.87 16.24 2.97
N ILE A 47 4.78 15.49 1.88
CA ILE A 47 5.26 14.12 1.74
C ILE A 47 6.77 14.19 1.49
N GLY A 48 7.56 13.68 2.41
CA GLY A 48 9.02 13.57 2.27
C GLY A 48 9.46 12.55 1.22
N GLU A 49 10.76 12.52 0.92
CA GLU A 49 11.34 11.70 -0.14
C GLU A 49 11.27 10.18 0.14
N GLN A 50 11.03 9.78 1.39
CA GLN A 50 10.93 8.37 1.78
C GLN A 50 9.61 7.69 1.38
N TRP A 51 8.57 8.46 1.04
CA TRP A 51 7.28 7.87 0.69
C TRP A 51 7.20 7.60 -0.80
N GLN A 52 6.99 6.33 -1.11
CA GLN A 52 6.84 5.87 -2.48
C GLN A 52 5.42 6.18 -2.95
N ILE A 53 5.31 6.93 -4.05
CA ILE A 53 4.04 7.34 -4.63
C ILE A 53 3.58 6.27 -5.63
N ILE A 54 2.49 5.61 -5.28
CA ILE A 54 1.73 4.74 -6.16
C ILE A 54 0.68 5.60 -6.85
N SER A 55 0.66 5.58 -8.17
CA SER A 55 -0.45 6.13 -8.93
C SER A 55 -1.47 5.00 -9.19
N PRO A 56 -2.78 5.29 -9.22
CA PRO A 56 -3.81 4.30 -9.46
C PRO A 56 -3.94 4.01 -10.97
N ASN A 57 -2.81 3.68 -11.58
CA ASN A 57 -2.67 3.19 -12.96
C ASN A 57 -2.71 1.66 -12.95
N ASN A 58 -2.69 1.03 -14.13
CA ASN A 58 -2.77 -0.43 -14.26
C ASN A 58 -1.43 -1.13 -13.97
N SER A 59 -0.73 -0.73 -12.89
CA SER A 59 0.58 -1.24 -12.49
C SER A 59 0.49 -2.19 -11.29
N THR A 60 1.55 -2.96 -11.07
CA THR A 60 1.70 -3.81 -9.89
C THR A 60 2.95 -3.40 -9.15
N THR A 61 2.82 -3.04 -7.87
CA THR A 61 3.96 -2.77 -6.99
C THR A 61 4.30 -4.04 -6.20
N LEU A 62 5.57 -4.41 -6.17
CA LEU A 62 6.12 -5.51 -5.38
C LEU A 62 6.96 -4.95 -4.24
N GLY A 63 6.67 -5.39 -3.03
CA GLY A 63 7.43 -5.06 -1.83
C GLY A 63 7.49 -6.23 -0.85
N SER A 64 8.29 -6.10 0.20
CA SER A 64 8.47 -7.17 1.19
C SER A 64 8.76 -6.65 2.59
N PHE A 65 8.02 -7.18 3.58
CA PHE A 65 8.36 -6.94 4.98
C PHE A 65 9.69 -7.58 5.35
N SER A 66 10.64 -6.77 5.80
CA SER A 66 11.88 -7.25 6.39
C SER A 66 11.63 -7.99 7.73
N SER A 67 12.64 -8.67 8.27
CA SER A 67 12.51 -9.47 9.51
C SER A 67 12.12 -8.68 10.75
N ASN A 68 12.24 -7.35 10.76
CA ASN A 68 11.84 -6.51 11.88
C ASN A 68 10.80 -5.46 11.46
N ASP A 69 10.18 -5.69 10.30
CA ASP A 69 9.18 -4.81 9.75
C ASP A 69 7.83 -5.52 9.66
N SER A 70 6.80 -4.73 9.90
CA SER A 70 5.42 -5.16 10.07
C SER A 70 4.43 -4.19 9.45
N VAL A 71 4.86 -3.00 9.04
CA VAL A 71 3.98 -1.96 8.53
C VAL A 71 4.67 -1.19 7.41
N ASP A 72 4.04 -1.17 6.25
CA ASP A 72 4.46 -0.39 5.10
C ASP A 72 3.36 0.59 4.73
N VAL A 73 3.73 1.86 4.56
CA VAL A 73 2.81 2.94 4.18
C VAL A 73 3.26 3.55 2.86
N PHE A 74 2.41 3.40 1.84
CA PHE A 74 2.59 3.98 0.52
C PHE A 74 1.70 5.22 0.34
N ALA A 75 2.20 6.20 -0.39
CA ALA A 75 1.40 7.34 -0.84
C ALA A 75 0.61 6.94 -2.09
N LEU A 76 -0.66 7.31 -2.17
CA LEU A 76 -1.54 7.08 -3.30
C LEU A 76 -1.98 8.44 -3.86
N GLU A 77 -1.48 8.81 -5.04
CA GLU A 77 -1.79 10.09 -5.67
C GLU A 77 -2.98 9.96 -6.62
N ILE A 78 -4.05 10.72 -6.34
CA ILE A 78 -5.23 10.85 -7.18
C ILE A 78 -5.12 12.17 -7.96
N SER A 79 -4.71 12.06 -9.22
CA SER A 79 -4.56 13.21 -10.14
C SER A 79 -5.85 13.62 -10.85
N SER A 80 -6.90 12.77 -10.79
CA SER A 80 -8.22 13.08 -11.31
C SER A 80 -8.84 14.25 -10.55
N THR A 81 -9.50 15.17 -11.26
CA THR A 81 -10.27 16.26 -10.64
C THR A 81 -11.61 15.79 -10.07
N ASN A 82 -12.04 14.59 -10.46
CA ASN A 82 -13.25 13.95 -9.95
C ASN A 82 -12.89 12.91 -8.87
N TRP A 83 -13.88 12.57 -8.06
CA TRP A 83 -13.78 11.45 -7.13
C TRP A 83 -13.39 10.17 -7.87
N THR A 84 -12.40 9.46 -7.34
CA THR A 84 -11.89 8.22 -7.89
C THR A 84 -12.23 7.10 -6.93
N MET A 85 -12.98 6.10 -7.40
CA MET A 85 -13.20 4.88 -6.63
C MET A 85 -11.96 4.00 -6.74
N VAL A 86 -11.40 3.65 -5.59
CA VAL A 86 -10.22 2.79 -5.50
C VAL A 86 -10.60 1.53 -4.75
N GLY A 87 -10.49 0.39 -5.44
CA GLY A 87 -10.73 -0.93 -4.87
C GLY A 87 -9.44 -1.67 -4.54
N PHE A 88 -9.51 -2.56 -3.55
CA PHE A 88 -8.45 -3.53 -3.24
C PHE A 88 -9.04 -4.91 -2.98
N TRP A 89 -8.23 -5.95 -3.21
CA TRP A 89 -8.44 -7.27 -2.64
C TRP A 89 -7.11 -7.84 -2.17
N VAL A 90 -7.17 -8.73 -1.19
CA VAL A 90 -6.04 -9.49 -0.68
C VAL A 90 -6.30 -10.97 -0.95
N SER A 91 -5.38 -11.63 -1.67
CA SER A 91 -5.52 -13.07 -1.96
C SER A 91 -5.11 -13.97 -0.80
N ASP A 92 -4.30 -13.47 0.13
CA ASP A 92 -3.87 -14.14 1.36
C ASP A 92 -4.00 -13.20 2.56
N ASN A 93 -5.20 -13.19 3.16
CA ASN A 93 -5.54 -12.36 4.31
C ASN A 93 -5.01 -12.94 5.64
N GLU A 94 -4.44 -14.15 5.65
CA GLU A 94 -3.84 -14.72 6.86
C GLU A 94 -2.50 -14.05 7.16
N THR A 95 -1.81 -13.56 6.13
CA THR A 95 -0.45 -13.00 6.21
C THR A 95 -0.42 -11.48 6.29
N VAL A 96 -1.34 -10.78 5.60
CA VAL A 96 -1.33 -9.32 5.51
C VAL A 96 -2.73 -8.73 5.59
N ARG A 97 -2.83 -7.57 6.24
CA ARG A 97 -3.99 -6.67 6.20
C ARG A 97 -3.64 -5.46 5.36
N ILE A 98 -4.51 -5.11 4.43
CA ILE A 98 -4.43 -3.85 3.69
C ILE A 98 -5.51 -2.89 4.20
N SER A 99 -5.19 -1.61 4.17
CA SER A 99 -6.18 -0.54 4.31
C SER A 99 -5.88 0.60 3.35
N ILE A 100 -6.91 1.11 2.69
CA ILE A 100 -6.86 2.38 1.96
C ILE A 100 -7.39 3.46 2.89
N GLN A 101 -6.68 4.56 3.01
CA GLN A 101 -6.95 5.64 3.96
C GLN A 101 -7.09 6.96 3.22
N ARG A 102 -8.31 7.52 3.23
CA ARG A 102 -8.57 8.87 2.74
C ARG A 102 -8.09 9.87 3.76
N LEU A 103 -7.13 10.69 3.35
CA LEU A 103 -6.51 11.71 4.19
C LEU A 103 -7.09 13.09 3.90
N ASN A 104 -7.16 13.93 4.94
CA ASN A 104 -7.43 15.34 4.78
C ASN A 104 -6.21 16.03 4.14
N GLN A 105 -6.38 16.75 3.05
CA GLN A 105 -5.28 17.34 2.28
C GLN A 105 -4.61 18.56 2.96
N SER A 106 -5.15 19.04 4.09
CA SER A 106 -4.59 20.13 4.89
C SER A 106 -3.96 19.67 6.20
N THR A 107 -4.49 18.60 6.80
CA THR A 107 -4.06 18.12 8.12
C THR A 107 -3.44 16.72 8.09
N TRP A 108 -3.54 16.01 6.97
CA TRP A 108 -3.10 14.62 6.77
C TRP A 108 -3.70 13.59 7.72
N THR A 109 -4.70 13.99 8.50
CA THR A 109 -5.46 13.10 9.36
C THR A 109 -6.33 12.18 8.52
N ILE A 110 -6.45 10.91 8.94
CA ILE A 110 -7.38 9.96 8.35
C ILE A 110 -8.81 10.45 8.55
N VAL A 111 -9.51 10.68 7.45
CA VAL A 111 -10.93 11.06 7.42
C VAL A 111 -11.80 9.81 7.36
N GLU A 112 -11.40 8.85 6.53
CA GLU A 112 -12.11 7.59 6.30
C GLU A 112 -11.11 6.53 5.84
N PHE A 113 -11.41 5.27 6.09
CA PHE A 113 -10.60 4.16 5.59
C PHE A 113 -11.47 2.95 5.24
N ALA A 114 -10.97 2.12 4.34
CA ALA A 114 -11.53 0.82 4.01
C ALA A 114 -10.46 -0.25 4.24
N ASP A 115 -10.83 -1.37 4.85
CA ASP A 115 -9.96 -2.48 5.21
C ASP A 115 -10.68 -3.84 5.05
N GLY A 116 -9.96 -4.93 5.30
CA GLY A 116 -10.48 -6.30 5.22
C GLY A 116 -9.88 -7.09 4.06
N GLU A 117 -10.58 -8.15 3.62
CA GLU A 117 -10.16 -9.01 2.50
C GLU A 117 -10.38 -8.35 1.14
N GLN A 118 -11.41 -7.51 1.06
CA GLN A 118 -11.77 -6.71 -0.10
C GLN A 118 -12.43 -5.42 0.37
N GLY A 119 -12.24 -4.33 -0.36
CA GLY A 119 -12.87 -3.06 -0.03
C GLY A 119 -12.73 -2.04 -1.14
N GLU A 120 -13.53 -1.00 -1.06
CA GLU A 120 -13.53 0.12 -1.99
C GLU A 120 -13.67 1.41 -1.20
N LEU A 121 -12.93 2.45 -1.61
CA LEU A 121 -13.02 3.77 -1.01
C LEU A 121 -13.01 4.86 -2.08
N GLY A 122 -13.94 5.80 -1.96
CA GLY A 122 -13.97 6.99 -2.79
C GLY A 122 -12.96 8.02 -2.29
N LEU A 123 -12.03 8.39 -3.17
CA LEU A 123 -10.93 9.30 -2.91
C LEU A 123 -11.07 10.59 -3.72
N ASP A 124 -10.86 11.74 -3.07
CA ASP A 124 -10.85 13.06 -3.69
C ASP A 124 -9.46 13.38 -4.30
N PRO A 125 -9.33 14.46 -5.10
CA PRO A 125 -8.04 14.81 -5.68
C PRO A 125 -7.00 15.13 -4.60
N GLY A 126 -5.81 14.56 -4.73
CA GLY A 126 -4.73 14.75 -3.75
C GLY A 126 -4.03 13.46 -3.39
N VAL A 127 -3.40 13.43 -2.22
CA VAL A 127 -2.62 12.27 -1.76
C VAL A 127 -3.26 11.60 -0.57
N HIS A 128 -3.33 10.28 -0.66
CA HIS A 128 -3.91 9.38 0.32
C HIS A 128 -2.92 8.28 0.66
N ALA A 129 -3.29 7.37 1.56
CA ALA A 129 -2.38 6.31 1.98
C ALA A 129 -2.94 4.92 1.69
N ILE A 130 -2.04 4.03 1.31
CA ILE A 130 -2.25 2.58 1.37
C ILE A 130 -1.34 2.09 2.49
N ARG A 131 -1.93 1.44 3.48
CA ARG A 131 -1.19 0.83 4.58
C ARG A 131 -1.31 -0.67 4.50
N LEU A 132 -0.18 -1.33 4.43
CA LEU A 132 -0.03 -2.78 4.59
C LEU A 132 0.46 -3.06 6.00
N GLU A 133 -0.08 -4.09 6.62
CA GLU A 133 0.29 -4.54 7.96
C GLU A 133 0.36 -6.06 7.97
N ARG A 134 1.48 -6.59 8.48
CA ARG A 134 1.65 -8.03 8.65
C ARG A 134 0.72 -8.55 9.75
N ASN A 135 0.06 -9.68 9.51
CA ASN A 135 -0.76 -10.35 10.51
C ASN A 135 0.10 -11.32 11.34
N GLY A 136 -0.10 -11.31 12.67
CA GLY A 136 0.55 -12.22 13.62
C GLY A 136 1.68 -11.60 14.44
N ASP A 137 1.97 -12.21 15.60
CA ASP A 137 3.10 -11.85 16.45
C ASP A 137 4.41 -12.48 15.93
N PHE A 138 5.52 -11.79 16.15
CA PHE A 138 6.88 -12.29 15.91
C PHE A 138 7.21 -13.50 16.81
N GLU A 139 6.70 -14.68 16.49
CA GLU A 139 7.26 -15.93 17.03
C GLU A 139 8.38 -16.40 16.09
N GLY A 140 9.62 -15.92 16.31
CA GLY A 140 10.72 -16.37 15.47
C GLY A 140 12.13 -15.79 15.64
N GLU A 141 12.50 -15.19 16.77
CA GLU A 141 13.92 -15.14 17.18
C GLU A 141 14.07 -15.89 18.50
N ILE A 142 13.95 -17.23 18.44
CA ILE A 142 14.53 -18.08 19.47
C ILE A 142 16.05 -18.08 19.25
N ALA A 143 16.75 -17.43 20.18
CA ALA A 143 18.19 -17.34 20.31
C ALA A 143 18.90 -18.71 20.37
#